data_AF-A0A0S7XIX8-F1
#
_entry.id   AF-A0A0S7XIX8-F1
#
_cell.length_a   1.000
_cell.length_b   1.000
_cell.length_c   1.000
_cell.angle_alpha   90.00
_cell.angle_beta   90.00
_cell.angle_gamma   90.00
#
_symmetry.space_group_name_H-M   'P 1'
#
loop_
_entity.id
_entity.type
_entity.pdbx_description
1 polymer ?
#
loop_
_entity_poly.entity_id
_entity_poly.type
_entity_poly.pdbx_seq_one_letter_code
_entity_poly.pdbx_strand_id
1 'polypeptide(L)'
;MTARERFLECLTFGEPDRAFYWETLAFWRETIRRWETEGLPPDTNLEAYFGMDPRHIVRVHTGFTSTPYWPPFEPEVIEEDEVSVTHRDANGVIKRDRKDNPELSMSQFIRFPVETREDFEALRSRLDPATPERYANLDAEAEGLREVDYPVTIYICGAFGNPRNMMGVEKLAVTYYDDPELIHAIQRNWVELYRGMFERVLPRIRVDLVMIWEDMAFKNGPLISPATFREFMLPYYQQVTEVIKAHGVPIIMVDSDGDNRPLLDLFIEGGVNAMMPFEIAAGMEPLPIREKHGRRLAILGGIDKRALSKDFAAIDDEVMRKVPALLESGGYIPCLDHSTPPDISLANWRHYVDVVRACSAPGAAR
;
A
#
# COMPACT_ATOMS: atom_id res chain seq x y z
N MET A 1 -13.29 -12.53 19.31
CA MET A 1 -12.29 -12.94 18.30
C MET A 1 -10.96 -12.26 18.59
N THR A 2 -9.84 -12.90 18.26
CA THR A 2 -8.53 -12.25 18.22
C THR A 2 -8.50 -11.16 17.14
N ALA A 3 -7.50 -10.27 17.16
CA ALA A 3 -7.35 -9.25 16.10
C ALA A 3 -7.14 -9.92 14.74
N ARG A 4 -6.36 -11.00 14.70
CA ARG A 4 -6.15 -11.80 13.50
C ARG A 4 -7.42 -12.45 12.97
N GLU A 5 -8.17 -13.14 13.82
CA GLU A 5 -9.45 -13.77 13.41
C GLU A 5 -10.39 -12.71 12.82
N ARG A 6 -10.54 -11.57 13.51
CA ARG A 6 -11.37 -10.46 13.05
C ARG A 6 -10.92 -9.92 11.69
N PHE A 7 -9.62 -9.72 11.50
CA PHE A 7 -9.06 -9.27 10.22
C PHE A 7 -9.42 -10.23 9.07
N LEU A 8 -9.22 -11.53 9.30
CA LEU A 8 -9.51 -12.56 8.30
C LEU A 8 -11.00 -12.66 8.01
N GLU A 9 -11.85 -12.66 9.03
CA GLU A 9 -13.31 -12.67 8.85
C GLU A 9 -13.79 -11.42 8.11
N CYS A 10 -13.22 -10.24 8.40
CA CYS A 10 -13.56 -9.00 7.68
C CYS A 10 -13.26 -9.08 6.19
N LEU A 11 -12.09 -9.61 5.80
CA LEU A 11 -11.62 -9.57 4.40
C LEU A 11 -11.92 -10.84 3.61
N THR A 12 -12.24 -11.96 4.26
CA THR A 12 -12.69 -13.20 3.60
C THR A 12 -14.22 -13.32 3.57
N PHE A 13 -14.93 -12.24 3.89
CA PHE A 13 -16.39 -12.15 3.90
C PHE A 13 -17.06 -13.12 4.89
N GLY A 14 -16.43 -13.33 6.04
CA GLY A 14 -16.97 -14.10 7.15
C GLY A 14 -17.87 -13.27 8.07
N GLU A 15 -17.95 -13.66 9.34
CA GLU A 15 -18.84 -13.06 10.34
C GLU A 15 -18.06 -12.52 11.54
N PRO A 16 -17.33 -11.40 11.40
CA PRO A 16 -16.54 -10.86 12.49
C PRO A 16 -17.43 -10.37 13.64
N ASP A 17 -16.89 -10.38 14.87
CA ASP A 17 -17.56 -9.87 16.07
C ASP A 17 -17.79 -8.34 16.02
N ARG A 18 -16.92 -7.62 15.29
CA ARG A 18 -17.02 -6.22 14.87
C ARG A 18 -16.07 -5.97 13.69
N ALA A 19 -16.15 -4.82 13.04
CA ALA A 19 -15.17 -4.42 12.02
C ALA A 19 -13.73 -4.40 12.60
N PHE A 20 -12.74 -4.77 11.79
CA PHE A 20 -11.33 -4.56 12.12
C PHE A 20 -11.01 -3.06 12.10
N TYR A 21 -10.35 -2.55 13.13
CA TYR A 21 -10.07 -1.13 13.28
C TYR A 21 -8.71 -0.80 12.66
N TRP A 22 -8.75 -0.28 11.43
CA TRP A 22 -7.61 0.23 10.66
C TRP A 22 -8.05 1.54 10.01
N GLU A 23 -8.12 2.63 10.76
CA GLU A 23 -8.89 3.80 10.36
C GLU A 23 -8.20 4.70 9.31
N THR A 24 -6.90 4.53 9.07
CA THR A 24 -6.13 5.27 8.05
C THR A 24 -4.87 4.50 7.61
N LEU A 25 -4.37 4.82 6.42
CA LEU A 25 -3.05 4.39 5.93
C LEU A 25 -1.93 4.88 6.85
N ALA A 26 -1.92 6.18 7.13
CA ALA A 26 -0.93 6.85 7.96
C ALA A 26 -1.44 8.23 8.41
N PHE A 27 -0.79 8.80 9.42
CA PHE A 27 -1.00 10.18 9.84
C PHE A 27 0.15 11.05 9.34
N TRP A 28 -0.16 12.22 8.78
CA TRP A 28 0.88 13.17 8.41
C TRP A 28 1.54 13.74 9.67
N ARG A 29 2.83 14.07 9.58
CA ARG A 29 3.57 14.65 10.71
C ARG A 29 2.94 15.95 11.19
N GLU A 30 2.46 16.75 10.26
CA GLU A 30 1.77 18.02 10.48
C GLU A 30 0.44 17.81 11.22
N THR A 31 -0.28 16.73 10.91
CA THR A 31 -1.52 16.35 11.61
C THR A 31 -1.23 16.05 13.07
N ILE A 32 -0.18 15.27 13.34
CA ILE A 32 0.22 14.93 14.71
C ILE A 32 0.62 16.18 15.49
N ARG A 33 1.48 17.03 14.91
CA ARG A 33 1.88 18.31 15.52
C ARG A 33 0.69 19.21 15.82
N ARG A 34 -0.28 19.29 14.92
CA ARG A 34 -1.53 20.02 15.15
C ARG A 34 -2.29 19.40 16.32
N TRP A 35 -2.49 18.09 16.34
CA TRP A 35 -3.25 17.42 17.40
C TRP A 35 -2.61 17.57 18.78
N GLU A 36 -1.29 17.64 18.87
CA GLU A 36 -0.59 17.97 20.13
C GLU A 36 -1.04 19.32 20.69
N THR A 37 -1.22 20.33 19.82
CA THR A 37 -1.79 21.64 20.22
C THR A 37 -3.28 21.59 20.55
N GLU A 38 -3.98 20.55 20.08
CA GLU A 38 -5.41 20.31 20.32
C GLU A 38 -5.65 19.32 21.49
N GLY A 39 -4.59 18.93 22.21
CA GLY A 39 -4.67 18.12 23.43
C GLY A 39 -4.35 16.63 23.27
N LEU A 40 -3.72 16.22 22.16
CA LEU A 40 -3.06 14.92 22.06
C LEU A 40 -1.78 14.93 22.92
N PRO A 41 -1.52 13.93 23.76
CA PRO A 41 -0.26 13.85 24.49
C PRO A 41 0.93 13.70 23.53
N PRO A 42 2.11 14.27 23.84
CA PRO A 42 3.32 14.06 23.05
C PRO A 42 3.75 12.59 23.08
N ASP A 43 4.49 12.16 22.05
CA ASP A 43 5.01 10.77 21.91
C ASP A 43 3.94 9.68 21.97
N THR A 44 2.69 10.03 21.62
CA THR A 44 1.56 9.11 21.64
C THR A 44 1.69 8.05 20.54
N ASN A 45 1.59 6.76 20.91
CA ASN A 45 1.29 5.71 19.96
C ASN A 45 -0.18 5.86 19.51
N LEU A 46 -0.40 6.44 18.34
CA LEU A 46 -1.74 6.78 17.84
C LEU A 46 -2.64 5.56 17.65
N GLU A 47 -2.08 4.44 17.19
CA GLU A 47 -2.84 3.20 17.02
C GLU A 47 -3.40 2.73 18.37
N ALA A 48 -2.55 2.66 19.39
CA ALA A 48 -2.97 2.30 20.75
C ALA A 48 -3.92 3.35 21.36
N TYR A 49 -3.64 4.63 21.15
CA TYR A 49 -4.42 5.75 21.71
C TYR A 49 -5.85 5.79 21.17
N PHE A 50 -6.01 5.58 19.86
CA PHE A 50 -7.33 5.48 19.26
C PHE A 50 -7.92 4.09 19.40
N GLY A 51 -7.18 3.09 19.87
CA GLY A 51 -7.65 1.71 20.05
C GLY A 51 -7.84 0.96 18.74
N MET A 52 -6.96 1.21 17.75
CA MET A 52 -6.88 0.44 16.52
C MET A 52 -6.48 -1.00 16.81
N ASP A 53 -6.89 -1.95 15.97
CA ASP A 53 -6.48 -3.34 16.14
C ASP A 53 -4.99 -3.48 15.81
N PRO A 54 -4.21 -4.20 16.63
CA PRO A 54 -2.79 -4.39 16.38
C PRO A 54 -2.58 -5.17 15.08
N ARG A 55 -1.45 -4.88 14.42
CA ARG A 55 -0.97 -5.55 13.21
C ARG A 55 0.54 -5.45 13.15
N HIS A 56 1.19 -6.34 12.39
CA HIS A 56 2.63 -6.35 12.27
C HIS A 56 3.10 -6.44 10.82
N ILE A 57 4.12 -5.66 10.47
CA ILE A 57 4.77 -5.73 9.17
C ILE A 57 6.11 -6.44 9.35
N VAL A 58 6.31 -7.52 8.63
CA VAL A 58 7.52 -8.35 8.67
C VAL A 58 8.74 -7.51 8.32
N ARG A 59 9.77 -7.54 9.16
CA ARG A 59 11.01 -6.76 9.02
C ARG A 59 12.07 -7.46 8.17
N VAL A 60 11.66 -7.91 6.98
CA VAL A 60 12.54 -8.44 5.93
C VAL A 60 12.56 -7.43 4.78
N HIS A 61 13.70 -7.24 4.12
CA HIS A 61 13.86 -6.23 3.08
C HIS A 61 13.20 -6.64 1.74
N THR A 62 11.86 -6.63 1.71
CA THR A 62 11.02 -6.96 0.55
C THR A 62 10.60 -5.73 -0.26
N GLY A 63 10.94 -4.53 0.22
CA GLY A 63 10.56 -3.25 -0.40
C GLY A 63 9.13 -2.85 -0.02
N PHE A 64 8.65 -1.77 -0.62
CA PHE A 64 7.25 -1.31 -0.54
C PHE A 64 7.07 -0.22 -1.60
N THR A 65 7.16 1.05 -1.23
CA THR A 65 7.22 2.20 -2.13
C THR A 65 8.59 2.36 -2.83
N SER A 66 9.55 1.48 -2.51
CA SER A 66 10.88 1.43 -3.11
C SER A 66 11.19 0.04 -3.66
N THR A 67 12.03 0.01 -4.70
CA THR A 67 12.67 -1.22 -5.19
C THR A 67 13.61 -1.78 -4.11
N PRO A 68 13.52 -3.07 -3.73
CA PRO A 68 14.33 -3.65 -2.66
C PRO A 68 15.76 -3.98 -3.11
N TYR A 69 16.55 -2.98 -3.47
CA TYR A 69 17.95 -3.18 -3.82
C TYR A 69 18.76 -3.65 -2.60
N TRP A 70 19.58 -4.68 -2.78
CA TRP A 70 20.57 -5.08 -1.78
C TRP A 70 21.96 -5.36 -2.38
N PRO A 71 23.02 -4.66 -1.92
CA PRO A 71 22.95 -3.49 -1.04
C PRO A 71 22.15 -2.35 -1.72
N PRO A 72 21.58 -1.41 -0.95
CA PRO A 72 21.04 -0.18 -1.52
C PRO A 72 22.15 0.63 -2.23
N PHE A 73 21.77 1.63 -3.01
CA PHE A 73 22.77 2.59 -3.50
C PHE A 73 23.32 3.41 -2.34
N GLU A 74 24.62 3.70 -2.37
CA GLU A 74 25.23 4.62 -1.41
C GLU A 74 24.71 6.04 -1.70
N PRO A 75 24.04 6.69 -0.73
CA PRO A 75 23.59 8.06 -0.89
C PRO A 75 24.78 9.00 -1.10
N GLU A 76 24.63 9.95 -2.01
CA GLU A 76 25.73 10.83 -2.43
C GLU A 76 25.21 12.22 -2.73
N VAL A 77 25.80 13.24 -2.12
CA VAL A 77 25.55 14.65 -2.49
C VAL A 77 26.42 14.96 -3.71
N ILE A 78 25.78 15.38 -4.80
CA ILE A 78 26.42 15.66 -6.10
C ILE A 78 26.70 17.16 -6.23
N GLU A 79 25.74 17.99 -5.85
CA GLU A 79 25.81 19.45 -5.92
C GLU A 79 24.96 20.05 -4.81
N GLU A 80 25.42 21.14 -4.18
CA GLU A 80 24.67 21.82 -3.13
C GLU A 80 24.88 23.34 -3.26
N ASP A 81 23.78 24.09 -3.26
CA ASP A 81 23.78 25.56 -3.28
C ASP A 81 23.01 26.13 -2.06
N GLU A 82 22.77 27.44 -1.98
CA GLU A 82 22.09 28.05 -0.82
C GLU A 82 20.63 27.57 -0.65
N VAL A 83 19.96 27.15 -1.72
CA VAL A 83 18.51 26.88 -1.73
C VAL A 83 18.17 25.41 -2.04
N SER A 84 19.10 24.63 -2.58
CA SER A 84 18.85 23.27 -3.04
C SER A 84 20.03 22.32 -2.83
N VAL A 85 19.72 21.03 -2.83
CA VAL A 85 20.69 19.93 -2.82
C VAL A 85 20.33 18.94 -3.91
N THR A 86 21.28 18.66 -4.79
CA THR A 86 21.22 17.58 -5.78
C THR A 86 21.95 16.37 -5.22
N HIS A 87 21.26 15.24 -5.11
CA HIS A 87 21.80 14.04 -4.51
C HIS A 87 21.26 12.78 -5.17
N ARG A 88 22.00 11.68 -5.02
CA ARG A 88 21.53 10.32 -5.30
C ARG A 88 21.03 9.69 -4.00
N ASP A 89 19.82 9.14 -4.03
CA ASP A 89 19.27 8.41 -2.87
C ASP A 89 19.56 6.89 -2.91
N ALA A 90 19.09 6.19 -1.89
CA ALA A 90 19.28 4.74 -1.74
C ALA A 90 18.61 3.89 -2.84
N ASN A 91 17.70 4.47 -3.63
CA ASN A 91 17.08 3.84 -4.80
C ASN A 91 17.87 4.10 -6.09
N GLY A 92 18.98 4.84 -6.01
CA GLY A 92 19.80 5.20 -7.17
C GLY A 92 19.24 6.36 -7.99
N VAL A 93 18.19 7.02 -7.51
CA VAL A 93 17.57 8.16 -8.19
C VAL A 93 18.36 9.43 -7.88
N ILE A 94 18.77 10.15 -8.91
CA ILE A 94 19.35 11.49 -8.79
C ILE A 94 18.21 12.51 -8.85
N LYS A 95 18.09 13.30 -7.80
CA LYS A 95 17.05 14.33 -7.67
C LYS A 95 17.59 15.57 -6.99
N ARG A 96 16.90 16.68 -7.20
CA ARG A 96 17.17 17.97 -6.56
C ARG A 96 16.02 18.34 -5.65
N ASP A 97 16.34 18.52 -4.38
CA ASP A 97 15.40 18.90 -3.33
C ASP A 97 15.70 20.32 -2.85
N ARG A 98 14.65 21.05 -2.49
CA ARG A 98 14.78 22.36 -1.85
C ARG A 98 15.19 22.17 -0.39
N LYS A 99 16.07 23.05 0.10
CA LYS A 99 16.44 23.09 1.53
C LYS A 99 15.34 23.70 2.39
N ASP A 100 14.54 24.61 1.82
CA ASP A 100 13.36 25.17 2.46
C ASP A 100 12.14 24.26 2.20
N ASN A 101 11.50 23.81 3.28
CA ASN A 101 10.34 22.92 3.25
C ASN A 101 10.53 21.64 2.41
N PRO A 102 11.57 20.84 2.66
CA PRO A 102 11.85 19.62 1.89
C PRO A 102 10.69 18.61 1.93
N GLU A 103 9.87 18.65 2.99
CA GLU A 103 8.71 17.74 3.16
C GLU A 103 7.47 18.19 2.34
N LEU A 104 7.41 19.45 1.90
CA LEU A 104 6.24 20.03 1.20
C LEU A 104 6.53 20.36 -0.27
N SER A 105 7.77 20.18 -0.72
CA SER A 105 8.17 20.45 -2.11
C SER A 105 8.42 19.13 -2.83
N MET A 106 7.84 18.97 -4.03
CA MET A 106 8.16 17.82 -4.87
C MET A 106 9.61 17.93 -5.35
N SER A 107 10.35 16.83 -5.20
CA SER A 107 11.68 16.67 -5.78
C SER A 107 11.67 16.93 -7.29
N GLN A 108 12.69 17.62 -7.78
CA GLN A 108 12.99 17.62 -9.21
C GLN A 108 13.78 16.35 -9.54
N PHE A 109 13.14 15.38 -10.19
CA PHE A 109 13.81 14.17 -10.65
C PHE A 109 14.71 14.47 -11.85
N ILE A 110 16.00 14.15 -11.74
CA ILE A 110 17.01 14.44 -12.78
C ILE A 110 17.35 13.17 -13.55
N ARG A 111 17.60 12.06 -12.85
CA ARG A 111 17.99 10.79 -13.49
C ARG A 111 17.55 9.60 -12.65
N PHE A 112 17.06 8.57 -13.33
CA PHE A 112 16.69 7.29 -12.73
C PHE A 112 17.77 6.24 -13.04
N PRO A 113 17.86 5.16 -12.23
CA PRO A 113 18.97 4.21 -12.35
C PRO A 113 18.91 3.31 -13.60
N VAL A 114 17.80 3.28 -14.35
CA VAL A 114 17.65 2.47 -15.58
C VAL A 114 17.17 3.34 -16.74
N GLU A 115 18.04 3.55 -17.73
CA GLU A 115 17.70 4.22 -19.00
C GLU A 115 17.84 3.28 -20.21
N THR A 116 18.64 2.23 -20.05
CA THR A 116 19.03 1.22 -21.06
C THR A 116 18.94 -0.20 -20.50
N ARG A 117 19.05 -1.21 -21.37
CA ARG A 117 19.10 -2.62 -20.96
C ARG A 117 20.37 -2.93 -20.16
N GLU A 118 21.48 -2.30 -20.52
CA GLU A 118 22.77 -2.43 -19.84
C GLU A 118 22.70 -1.91 -18.40
N ASP A 119 22.00 -0.79 -18.17
CA ASP A 119 21.77 -0.27 -16.83
C ASP A 119 20.99 -1.30 -15.98
N PHE A 120 19.90 -1.86 -16.52
CA PHE A 120 19.13 -2.88 -15.80
C PHE A 120 19.96 -4.13 -15.49
N GLU A 121 20.73 -4.64 -16.45
CA GLU A 121 21.60 -5.79 -16.24
C GLU A 121 22.64 -5.53 -15.15
N ALA A 122 23.21 -4.32 -15.07
CA ALA A 122 24.11 -3.93 -14.00
C ALA A 122 23.45 -3.94 -12.60
N LEU A 123 22.13 -3.72 -12.53
CA LEU A 123 21.37 -3.74 -11.27
C LEU A 123 20.88 -5.12 -10.84
N ARG A 124 20.87 -6.13 -11.72
CA ARG A 124 20.33 -7.46 -11.39
C ARG A 124 21.00 -8.10 -10.19
N SER A 125 22.31 -7.89 -10.01
CA SER A 125 23.04 -8.35 -8.82
C SER A 125 22.46 -7.81 -7.51
N ARG A 126 21.91 -6.59 -7.53
CA ARG A 126 21.22 -5.96 -6.38
C ARG A 126 19.79 -6.46 -6.19
N LEU A 127 19.30 -7.36 -7.04
CA LEU A 127 17.96 -7.92 -7.02
C LEU A 127 17.99 -9.46 -6.91
N ASP A 128 19.12 -10.02 -6.48
CA ASP A 128 19.24 -11.46 -6.26
C ASP A 128 18.52 -11.89 -4.97
N PRO A 129 17.47 -12.74 -5.04
CA PRO A 129 16.81 -13.27 -3.85
C PRO A 129 17.71 -14.20 -3.02
N ALA A 130 18.83 -14.69 -3.54
CA ALA A 130 19.75 -15.55 -2.81
C ALA A 130 20.67 -14.79 -1.84
N THR A 131 20.74 -13.45 -1.92
CA THR A 131 21.58 -12.62 -1.06
C THR A 131 21.22 -12.81 0.43
N PRO A 132 22.11 -13.42 1.26
CA PRO A 132 21.78 -13.80 2.63
C PRO A 132 21.40 -12.63 3.54
N GLU A 133 22.02 -11.46 3.33
CA GLU A 133 21.85 -10.27 4.16
C GLU A 133 20.42 -9.72 4.11
N ARG A 134 19.66 -10.01 3.05
CA ARG A 134 18.23 -9.67 2.97
C ARG A 134 17.42 -10.31 4.10
N TYR A 135 17.90 -11.44 4.62
CA TYR A 135 17.22 -12.28 5.61
C TYR A 135 17.91 -12.23 6.97
N ALA A 136 18.82 -11.26 7.22
CA ALA A 136 19.62 -11.21 8.44
C ALA A 136 18.77 -11.26 9.74
N ASN A 137 17.55 -10.70 9.71
CA ASN A 137 16.64 -10.68 10.85
C ASN A 137 15.56 -11.77 10.83
N LEU A 138 15.52 -12.63 9.80
CA LEU A 138 14.38 -13.54 9.56
C LEU A 138 14.13 -14.52 10.71
N ASP A 139 15.17 -15.12 11.28
CA ASP A 139 15.00 -16.10 12.35
C ASP A 139 14.51 -15.45 13.64
N ALA A 140 15.02 -14.27 13.99
CA ALA A 140 14.57 -13.51 15.15
C ALA A 140 13.11 -13.02 14.97
N GLU A 141 12.78 -12.58 13.76
CA GLU A 141 11.43 -12.17 13.39
C GLU A 141 10.45 -13.36 13.46
N ALA A 142 10.84 -14.53 12.95
CA ALA A 142 10.02 -15.73 12.98
C ALA A 142 9.72 -16.20 14.41
N GLU A 143 10.72 -16.17 15.30
CA GLU A 143 10.51 -16.51 16.71
C GLU A 143 9.55 -15.52 17.38
N GLY A 144 9.71 -14.21 17.13
CA GLY A 144 8.84 -13.18 17.69
C GLY A 144 7.39 -13.24 17.20
N LEU A 145 7.14 -13.81 16.02
CA LEU A 145 5.82 -13.88 15.38
C LEU A 145 5.12 -15.24 15.51
N ARG A 146 5.72 -16.20 16.21
CA ARG A 146 5.23 -17.58 16.26
C ARG A 146 3.82 -17.72 16.85
N GLU A 147 3.55 -17.00 17.93
CA GLU A 147 2.33 -17.13 18.75
C GLU A 147 1.52 -15.83 18.81
N VAL A 148 1.59 -15.00 17.77
CA VAL A 148 0.89 -13.69 17.77
C VAL A 148 -0.57 -13.83 17.36
N ASP A 149 -1.43 -13.02 17.98
CA ASP A 149 -2.89 -13.01 17.79
C ASP A 149 -3.38 -11.83 16.91
N TYR A 150 -2.46 -11.20 16.17
CA TYR A 150 -2.72 -10.10 15.23
C TYR A 150 -2.27 -10.46 13.80
N PRO A 151 -2.84 -9.82 12.76
CA PRO A 151 -2.46 -10.09 11.39
C PRO A 151 -1.00 -9.69 11.13
N VAL A 152 -0.30 -10.56 10.42
CA VAL A 152 1.09 -10.36 9.98
C VAL A 152 1.12 -10.11 8.48
N THR A 153 1.83 -9.06 8.08
CA THR A 153 1.83 -8.53 6.72
C THR A 153 3.24 -8.49 6.13
N ILE A 154 3.38 -8.85 4.85
CA ILE A 154 4.55 -8.52 4.04
C ILE A 154 4.18 -7.44 3.03
N TYR A 155 5.03 -6.44 2.88
CA TYR A 155 4.92 -5.41 1.83
C TYR A 155 5.87 -5.73 0.69
N ILE A 156 5.42 -5.51 -0.53
CA ILE A 156 6.24 -5.63 -1.74
C ILE A 156 6.00 -4.44 -2.67
N CYS A 157 7.01 -4.12 -3.49
CA CYS A 157 6.87 -3.18 -4.60
C CYS A 157 6.24 -3.91 -5.78
N GLY A 158 5.23 -3.30 -6.40
CA GLY A 158 4.41 -3.92 -7.45
C GLY A 158 5.08 -3.99 -8.82
N ALA A 159 4.38 -4.63 -9.76
CA ALA A 159 4.89 -4.88 -11.09
C ALA A 159 4.95 -3.59 -11.94
N PHE A 160 4.13 -2.57 -11.67
CA PHE A 160 4.28 -1.24 -12.26
C PHE A 160 5.13 -0.33 -11.36
N GLY A 161 4.93 -0.37 -10.05
CA GLY A 161 5.69 0.44 -9.07
C GLY A 161 7.20 0.23 -9.17
N ASN A 162 7.65 -1.01 -9.39
CA ASN A 162 9.06 -1.36 -9.48
C ASN A 162 9.77 -0.74 -10.72
N PRO A 163 9.31 -0.97 -11.97
CA PRO A 163 9.88 -0.30 -13.13
C PRO A 163 9.70 1.23 -13.07
N ARG A 164 8.62 1.73 -12.44
CA ARG A 164 8.44 3.18 -12.21
C ARG A 164 9.58 3.75 -11.35
N ASN A 165 9.95 3.06 -10.28
CA ASN A 165 11.08 3.45 -9.43
C ASN A 165 12.44 3.34 -10.16
N MET A 166 12.55 2.42 -11.11
CA MET A 166 13.78 2.20 -11.90
C MET A 166 13.98 3.23 -13.02
N MET A 167 12.91 3.69 -13.67
CA MET A 167 12.99 4.44 -14.93
C MET A 167 12.35 5.83 -14.83
N GLY A 168 11.49 6.07 -13.85
CA GLY A 168 10.60 7.22 -13.82
C GLY A 168 9.38 7.03 -14.73
N VAL A 169 8.31 7.78 -14.46
CA VAL A 169 7.01 7.59 -15.13
C VAL A 169 7.07 7.85 -16.63
N GLU A 170 7.71 8.94 -17.06
CA GLU A 170 7.74 9.33 -18.47
C GLU A 170 8.50 8.32 -19.34
N LYS A 171 9.71 7.94 -18.89
CA LYS A 171 10.54 6.94 -19.58
C LYS A 171 9.86 5.58 -19.59
N LEU A 172 9.26 5.15 -18.47
CA LEU A 172 8.51 3.90 -18.41
C LEU A 172 7.36 3.89 -19.44
N ALA A 173 6.58 4.97 -19.52
CA ALA A 173 5.44 5.06 -20.42
C ALA A 173 5.80 4.81 -21.90
N VAL A 174 6.94 5.34 -22.36
CA VAL A 174 7.42 5.11 -23.73
C VAL A 174 8.11 3.75 -23.90
N THR A 175 8.77 3.24 -22.85
CA THR A 175 9.52 1.97 -22.91
C THR A 175 8.60 0.77 -23.17
N TYR A 176 7.35 0.80 -22.71
CA TYR A 176 6.35 -0.23 -23.07
C TYR A 176 6.18 -0.43 -24.58
N TYR A 177 6.49 0.58 -25.39
CA TYR A 177 6.38 0.54 -26.86
C TYR A 177 7.74 0.46 -27.55
N ASP A 178 8.71 1.25 -27.07
CA ASP A 178 10.03 1.35 -27.69
C ASP A 178 10.93 0.14 -27.37
N ASP A 179 10.79 -0.43 -26.18
CA ASP A 179 11.54 -1.61 -25.74
C ASP A 179 10.71 -2.55 -24.83
N PRO A 180 9.71 -3.26 -25.39
CA PRO A 180 8.88 -4.21 -24.64
C PRO A 180 9.69 -5.31 -23.94
N GLU A 181 10.81 -5.74 -24.55
CA GLU A 181 11.63 -6.82 -24.00
C GLU A 181 12.36 -6.39 -22.72
N LEU A 182 12.80 -5.13 -22.63
CA LEU A 182 13.33 -4.59 -21.36
C LEU A 182 12.28 -4.67 -20.25
N ILE A 183 11.02 -4.29 -20.53
CA ILE A 183 9.95 -4.41 -19.54
C ILE A 183 9.74 -5.87 -19.16
N HIS A 184 9.63 -6.79 -20.12
CA HIS A 184 9.50 -8.22 -19.82
C HIS A 184 10.69 -8.76 -19.01
N ALA A 185 11.92 -8.27 -19.25
CA ALA A 185 13.09 -8.64 -18.46
C ALA A 185 12.99 -8.16 -17.01
N ILE A 186 12.55 -6.92 -16.80
CA ILE A 186 12.29 -6.37 -15.45
C ILE A 186 11.22 -7.20 -14.74
N GLN A 187 10.14 -7.56 -15.43
CA GLN A 187 9.04 -8.33 -14.83
C GLN A 187 9.42 -9.78 -14.52
N ARG A 188 10.23 -10.43 -15.38
CA ARG A 188 10.78 -11.76 -15.07
C ARG A 188 11.65 -11.70 -13.82
N ASN A 189 12.51 -10.69 -13.69
CA ASN A 189 13.32 -10.51 -12.49
C ASN A 189 12.48 -10.19 -11.25
N TRP A 190 11.39 -9.42 -11.39
CA TRP A 190 10.42 -9.17 -10.32
C TRP A 190 9.80 -10.47 -9.80
N VAL A 191 9.40 -11.38 -10.70
CA VAL A 191 8.93 -12.73 -10.30
C VAL A 191 10.03 -13.54 -9.63
N GLU A 192 11.24 -13.58 -10.20
CA GLU A 192 12.39 -14.32 -9.65
C GLU A 192 12.69 -13.87 -8.22
N LEU A 193 12.77 -12.56 -8.00
CA LEU A 193 13.03 -11.95 -6.71
C LEU A 193 11.95 -12.33 -5.70
N TYR A 194 10.68 -12.02 -5.98
CA TYR A 194 9.63 -12.24 -4.98
C TYR A 194 9.32 -13.71 -4.75
N ARG A 195 9.39 -14.56 -5.78
CA ARG A 195 9.33 -16.03 -5.60
C ARG A 195 10.44 -16.50 -4.66
N GLY A 196 11.69 -16.13 -4.94
CA GLY A 196 12.82 -16.58 -4.14
C GLY A 196 12.80 -16.06 -2.70
N MET A 197 12.27 -14.86 -2.47
CA MET A 197 12.04 -14.31 -1.13
C MET A 197 10.92 -15.06 -0.41
N PHE A 198 9.77 -15.27 -1.05
CA PHE A 198 8.63 -15.95 -0.42
C PHE A 198 8.95 -17.40 -0.07
N GLU A 199 9.67 -18.13 -0.92
CA GLU A 199 10.13 -19.50 -0.63
C GLU A 199 11.04 -19.60 0.60
N ARG A 200 11.65 -18.49 1.04
CA ARG A 200 12.50 -18.43 2.26
C ARG A 200 11.76 -17.91 3.48
N VAL A 201 10.84 -16.95 3.30
CA VAL A 201 10.17 -16.23 4.39
C VAL A 201 8.88 -16.93 4.82
N LEU A 202 8.01 -17.29 3.87
CA LEU A 202 6.67 -17.80 4.17
C LEU A 202 6.65 -19.18 4.88
N PRO A 203 7.65 -20.08 4.70
CA PRO A 203 7.73 -21.29 5.51
C PRO A 203 8.08 -21.05 7.00
N ARG A 204 8.61 -19.87 7.33
CA ARG A 204 9.08 -19.54 8.69
C ARG A 204 8.14 -18.60 9.44
N ILE A 205 7.40 -17.76 8.71
CA ILE A 205 6.49 -16.76 9.27
C ILE A 205 5.09 -17.01 8.72
N ARG A 206 4.10 -17.15 9.61
CA ARG A 206 2.69 -17.15 9.22
C ARG A 206 2.29 -15.74 8.80
N VAL A 207 2.08 -15.56 7.50
CA VAL A 207 1.66 -14.28 6.92
C VAL A 207 0.18 -14.34 6.55
N ASP A 208 -0.56 -13.32 6.94
CA ASP A 208 -2.00 -13.19 6.70
C ASP A 208 -2.31 -12.28 5.50
N LEU A 209 -1.39 -11.37 5.17
CA LEU A 209 -1.52 -10.40 4.08
C LEU A 209 -0.19 -10.21 3.33
N VAL A 210 -0.24 -10.25 2.01
CA VAL A 210 0.76 -9.58 1.15
C VAL A 210 0.13 -8.33 0.56
N MET A 211 0.72 -7.16 0.82
CA MET A 211 0.34 -5.89 0.21
C MET A 211 1.32 -5.54 -0.91
N ILE A 212 0.78 -5.26 -2.08
CA ILE A 212 1.52 -4.91 -3.30
C ILE A 212 1.27 -3.44 -3.59
N TRP A 213 2.31 -2.62 -3.53
CA TRP A 213 2.20 -1.19 -3.83
C TRP A 213 2.39 -0.92 -5.32
N GLU A 214 1.46 -0.22 -5.97
CA GLU A 214 1.55 0.11 -7.40
C GLU A 214 1.62 1.60 -7.71
N ASP A 215 0.79 2.44 -7.07
CA ASP A 215 0.60 3.87 -7.40
C ASP A 215 0.61 4.14 -8.92
N MET A 216 -0.30 3.45 -9.60
CA MET A 216 -0.31 3.38 -11.06
C MET A 216 -1.48 4.11 -11.71
N ALA A 217 -2.27 4.85 -10.94
CA ALA A 217 -3.39 5.62 -11.43
C ALA A 217 -3.41 7.04 -10.86
N PHE A 218 -4.13 7.90 -11.56
CA PHE A 218 -4.46 9.26 -11.13
C PHE A 218 -5.97 9.45 -11.22
N LYS A 219 -6.45 10.67 -10.94
CA LYS A 219 -7.88 10.99 -10.88
C LYS A 219 -8.72 10.52 -12.07
N ASN A 220 -8.17 10.48 -13.29
CA ASN A 220 -8.93 10.16 -14.51
C ASN A 220 -8.61 8.78 -15.10
N GLY A 221 -7.88 7.93 -14.38
CA GLY A 221 -7.61 6.56 -14.78
C GLY A 221 -6.18 6.11 -14.54
N PRO A 222 -5.86 4.87 -14.98
CA PRO A 222 -4.52 4.32 -14.88
C PRO A 222 -3.54 4.98 -15.85
N LEU A 223 -2.25 4.96 -15.49
CA LEU A 223 -1.13 5.41 -16.31
C LEU A 223 -0.84 4.47 -17.49
N ILE A 224 -1.39 3.25 -17.46
CA ILE A 224 -1.29 2.27 -18.54
C ILE A 224 -2.68 1.75 -18.92
N SER A 225 -2.82 1.32 -20.17
CA SER A 225 -4.08 0.75 -20.65
C SER A 225 -4.32 -0.65 -20.07
N PRO A 226 -5.58 -1.14 -20.04
CA PRO A 226 -5.88 -2.54 -19.74
C PRO A 226 -5.15 -3.53 -20.64
N ALA A 227 -4.86 -3.18 -21.90
CA ALA A 227 -4.09 -4.02 -22.82
C ALA A 227 -2.62 -4.12 -22.37
N THR A 228 -2.01 -2.99 -22.01
CA THR A 228 -0.64 -2.94 -21.45
C THR A 228 -0.55 -3.73 -20.15
N PHE A 229 -1.52 -3.57 -19.24
CA PHE A 229 -1.58 -4.37 -18.02
C PHE A 229 -1.65 -5.87 -18.33
N ARG A 230 -2.52 -6.27 -19.27
CA ARG A 230 -2.72 -7.67 -19.65
C ARG A 230 -1.45 -8.31 -20.20
N GLU A 231 -0.63 -7.56 -20.94
CA GLU A 231 0.62 -8.05 -21.51
C GLU A 231 1.77 -8.05 -20.49
N PHE A 232 1.97 -6.94 -19.79
CA PHE A 232 3.19 -6.69 -19.03
C PHE A 232 3.06 -6.91 -17.52
N MET A 233 1.86 -7.04 -16.97
CA MET A 233 1.66 -7.21 -15.52
C MET A 233 0.95 -8.51 -15.20
N LEU A 234 -0.21 -8.77 -15.82
CA LEU A 234 -1.08 -9.89 -15.49
C LEU A 234 -0.36 -11.26 -15.40
N PRO A 235 0.43 -11.71 -16.41
CA PRO A 235 1.08 -13.02 -16.35
C PRO A 235 2.14 -13.11 -15.23
N TYR A 236 2.74 -11.99 -14.84
CA TYR A 236 3.73 -11.95 -13.76
C TYR A 236 3.06 -11.88 -12.38
N TYR A 237 1.97 -11.13 -12.28
CA TYR A 237 1.08 -11.12 -11.13
C TYR A 237 0.61 -12.54 -10.80
N GLN A 238 0.10 -13.29 -11.78
CA GLN A 238 -0.35 -14.66 -11.57
C GLN A 238 0.76 -15.55 -11.01
N GLN A 239 1.98 -15.46 -11.55
CA GLN A 239 3.11 -16.24 -11.05
C GLN A 239 3.47 -15.91 -9.59
N VAL A 240 3.42 -14.63 -9.20
CA VAL A 240 3.71 -14.22 -7.81
C VAL A 240 2.56 -14.58 -6.87
N THR A 241 1.31 -14.30 -7.26
CA THR A 241 0.15 -14.62 -6.43
C THR A 241 -0.07 -16.12 -6.27
N GLU A 242 0.29 -16.94 -7.25
CA GLU A 242 0.32 -18.40 -7.13
C GLU A 242 1.27 -18.86 -6.03
N VAL A 243 2.48 -18.28 -5.94
CA VAL A 243 3.44 -18.60 -4.87
C VAL A 243 2.89 -18.19 -3.51
N ILE A 244 2.30 -16.99 -3.42
CA ILE A 244 1.69 -16.47 -2.19
C ILE A 244 0.56 -17.41 -1.72
N LYS A 245 -0.34 -17.80 -2.63
CA LYS A 245 -1.45 -18.72 -2.36
C LYS A 245 -0.97 -20.13 -2.01
N ALA A 246 0.07 -20.64 -2.65
CA ALA A 246 0.64 -21.95 -2.36
C ALA A 246 1.18 -22.05 -0.93
N HIS A 247 1.61 -20.93 -0.34
CA HIS A 247 2.01 -20.84 1.07
C HIS A 247 0.86 -20.52 2.03
N GLY A 248 -0.38 -20.48 1.54
CA GLY A 248 -1.57 -20.31 2.37
C GLY A 248 -1.83 -18.89 2.87
N VAL A 249 -1.22 -17.87 2.26
CA VAL A 249 -1.53 -16.47 2.60
C VAL A 249 -2.92 -16.12 2.05
N PRO A 250 -3.89 -15.75 2.91
CA PRO A 250 -5.28 -15.59 2.50
C PRO A 250 -5.56 -14.27 1.78
N ILE A 251 -4.88 -13.18 2.13
CA ILE A 251 -5.14 -11.85 1.57
C ILE A 251 -3.98 -11.39 0.67
N ILE A 252 -4.32 -11.01 -0.55
CA ILE A 252 -3.43 -10.35 -1.51
C ILE A 252 -4.07 -9.02 -1.85
N MET A 253 -3.50 -7.96 -1.30
CA MET A 253 -4.03 -6.61 -1.41
C MET A 253 -3.18 -5.76 -2.34
N VAL A 254 -3.81 -4.96 -3.19
CA VAL A 254 -3.12 -3.89 -3.92
C VAL A 254 -3.39 -2.55 -3.25
N ASP A 255 -2.32 -1.79 -3.04
CA ASP A 255 -2.36 -0.38 -2.67
C ASP A 255 -2.04 0.44 -3.93
N SER A 256 -3.05 1.15 -4.44
CA SER A 256 -2.88 2.09 -5.54
C SER A 256 -3.90 3.20 -5.44
N ASP A 257 -3.40 4.42 -5.31
CA ASP A 257 -4.20 5.63 -5.44
C ASP A 257 -4.78 5.80 -6.86
N GLY A 258 -5.70 6.77 -7.01
CA GLY A 258 -6.32 7.11 -8.27
C GLY A 258 -7.47 6.20 -8.70
N ASP A 259 -7.90 6.38 -9.95
CA ASP A 259 -9.00 5.63 -10.55
C ASP A 259 -8.51 4.29 -11.13
N ASN A 260 -8.68 3.23 -10.35
CA ASN A 260 -8.29 1.87 -10.72
C ASN A 260 -9.42 1.06 -11.37
N ARG A 261 -10.63 1.63 -11.54
CA ARG A 261 -11.81 0.91 -12.08
C ARG A 261 -11.55 0.20 -13.41
N PRO A 262 -10.77 0.77 -14.36
CA PRO A 262 -10.46 0.07 -15.61
C PRO A 262 -9.60 -1.19 -15.45
N LEU A 263 -8.90 -1.35 -14.32
CA LEU A 263 -7.95 -2.43 -14.06
C LEU A 263 -8.45 -3.46 -13.03
N LEU A 264 -9.54 -3.19 -12.30
CA LEU A 264 -10.02 -4.07 -11.21
C LEU A 264 -10.24 -5.52 -11.64
N ASP A 265 -10.87 -5.74 -12.80
CA ASP A 265 -11.11 -7.11 -13.30
C ASP A 265 -9.79 -7.83 -13.61
N LEU A 266 -8.75 -7.11 -14.06
CA LEU A 266 -7.42 -7.66 -14.33
C LEU A 266 -6.64 -7.95 -13.04
N PHE A 267 -6.75 -7.12 -12.02
CA PHE A 267 -6.17 -7.41 -10.70
C PHE A 267 -6.79 -8.67 -10.10
N ILE A 268 -8.12 -8.80 -10.14
CA ILE A 268 -8.84 -10.00 -9.67
C ILE A 268 -8.40 -11.23 -10.48
N GLU A 269 -8.29 -11.12 -11.82
CA GLU A 269 -7.76 -12.16 -12.71
C GLU A 269 -6.30 -12.53 -12.36
N GLY A 270 -5.50 -11.55 -11.92
CA GLY A 270 -4.13 -11.70 -11.45
C GLY A 270 -4.01 -12.31 -10.05
N GLY A 271 -5.12 -12.54 -9.36
CA GLY A 271 -5.19 -13.21 -8.07
C GLY A 271 -5.29 -12.29 -6.86
N VAL A 272 -5.40 -10.98 -7.06
CA VAL A 272 -5.69 -9.98 -6.02
C VAL A 272 -7.12 -10.17 -5.50
N ASN A 273 -7.30 -10.09 -4.19
CA ASN A 273 -8.61 -10.25 -3.56
C ASN A 273 -8.97 -9.13 -2.58
N ALA A 274 -8.10 -8.14 -2.39
CA ALA A 274 -8.40 -6.91 -1.68
C ALA A 274 -7.75 -5.69 -2.36
N MET A 275 -8.29 -4.50 -2.14
CA MET A 275 -7.66 -3.27 -2.62
C MET A 275 -7.92 -2.10 -1.67
N MET A 276 -6.94 -1.21 -1.58
CA MET A 276 -6.96 0.05 -0.85
C MET A 276 -6.30 1.16 -1.69
N PRO A 277 -6.56 2.46 -1.41
CA PRO A 277 -7.45 3.00 -0.37
C PRO A 277 -8.83 3.45 -0.85
N PHE A 278 -9.21 3.16 -2.10
CA PHE A 278 -10.47 3.62 -2.69
C PHE A 278 -10.62 5.14 -2.61
N GLU A 279 -9.72 5.85 -3.28
CA GLU A 279 -9.68 7.32 -3.29
C GLU A 279 -10.98 7.94 -3.85
N ILE A 280 -11.75 8.62 -3.00
CA ILE A 280 -13.05 9.20 -3.37
C ILE A 280 -12.87 10.37 -4.33
N ALA A 281 -11.77 11.12 -4.21
CA ALA A 281 -11.43 12.19 -5.14
C ALA A 281 -11.22 11.70 -6.59
N ALA A 282 -10.88 10.42 -6.78
CA ALA A 282 -10.74 9.75 -8.07
C ALA A 282 -12.02 8.99 -8.52
N GLY A 283 -13.09 9.03 -7.72
CA GLY A 283 -14.35 8.36 -8.03
C GLY A 283 -14.36 6.85 -7.74
N MET A 284 -13.44 6.37 -6.90
CA MET A 284 -13.43 5.00 -6.37
C MET A 284 -14.46 4.84 -5.24
N GLU A 285 -15.74 5.05 -5.56
CA GLU A 285 -16.83 4.88 -4.59
C GLU A 285 -17.06 3.38 -4.28
N PRO A 286 -17.01 2.94 -3.01
CA PRO A 286 -16.98 1.52 -2.66
C PRO A 286 -18.30 0.78 -2.94
N LEU A 287 -19.46 1.43 -2.78
CA LEU A 287 -20.77 0.79 -2.98
C LEU A 287 -20.98 0.31 -4.44
N PRO A 288 -20.79 1.14 -5.49
CA PRO A 288 -20.82 0.66 -6.88
C PRO A 288 -19.82 -0.45 -7.19
N ILE A 289 -18.64 -0.43 -6.56
CA ILE A 289 -17.64 -1.48 -6.76
C ILE A 289 -18.07 -2.79 -6.10
N ARG A 290 -18.65 -2.73 -4.89
CA ARG A 290 -19.26 -3.89 -4.23
C ARG A 290 -20.42 -4.46 -5.07
N GLU A 291 -21.28 -3.62 -5.64
CA GLU A 291 -22.36 -4.06 -6.53
C GLU A 291 -21.82 -4.81 -7.76
N LYS A 292 -20.79 -4.25 -8.43
CA LYS A 292 -20.21 -4.84 -9.64
C LYS A 292 -19.37 -6.10 -9.37
N HIS A 293 -18.53 -6.08 -8.33
CA HIS A 293 -17.54 -7.14 -8.10
C HIS A 293 -17.97 -8.15 -7.03
N GLY A 294 -19.05 -7.89 -6.29
CA GLY A 294 -19.60 -8.79 -5.29
C GLY A 294 -18.54 -9.19 -4.27
N ARG A 295 -18.46 -10.49 -3.97
CA ARG A 295 -17.52 -11.04 -2.98
C ARG A 295 -16.12 -11.38 -3.56
N ARG A 296 -15.82 -10.94 -4.79
CA ARG A 296 -14.52 -11.21 -5.44
C ARG A 296 -13.41 -10.27 -4.99
N LEU A 297 -13.75 -9.13 -4.40
CA LEU A 297 -12.80 -8.08 -4.00
C LEU A 297 -13.21 -7.49 -2.66
N ALA A 298 -12.39 -7.67 -1.63
CA ALA A 298 -12.52 -6.94 -0.39
C ALA A 298 -12.04 -5.49 -0.55
N ILE A 299 -12.63 -4.58 0.22
CA ILE A 299 -12.46 -3.14 0.08
C ILE A 299 -11.90 -2.61 1.39
N LEU A 300 -10.86 -1.79 1.30
CA LEU A 300 -10.42 -0.95 2.40
C LEU A 300 -10.44 0.50 1.94
N GLY A 301 -10.99 1.37 2.78
CA GLY A 301 -11.02 2.80 2.51
C GLY A 301 -12.35 3.28 1.96
N GLY A 302 -12.32 4.33 1.13
CA GLY A 302 -13.53 4.91 0.56
C GLY A 302 -14.32 5.83 1.50
N ILE A 303 -13.72 6.30 2.60
CA ILE A 303 -14.26 7.40 3.41
C ILE A 303 -13.53 8.69 3.02
N ASP A 304 -14.28 9.67 2.53
CA ASP A 304 -13.72 10.93 2.02
C ASP A 304 -13.11 11.77 3.15
N LYS A 305 -11.78 11.83 3.21
CA LYS A 305 -11.04 12.65 4.19
C LYS A 305 -11.46 14.13 4.19
N ARG A 306 -11.95 14.67 3.07
CA ARG A 306 -12.42 16.07 2.97
C ARG A 306 -13.72 16.32 3.72
N ALA A 307 -14.53 15.27 3.96
CA ALA A 307 -15.69 15.39 4.83
C ALA A 307 -15.27 15.59 6.29
N LEU A 308 -14.21 14.90 6.72
CA LEU A 308 -13.66 15.02 8.08
C LEU A 308 -13.01 16.37 8.36
N SER A 309 -12.64 17.15 7.35
CA SER A 309 -12.13 18.51 7.52
C SER A 309 -13.24 19.56 7.73
N LYS A 310 -14.52 19.16 7.68
CA LYS A 310 -15.69 20.04 7.85
C LYS A 310 -16.22 19.96 9.29
N ASP A 311 -17.51 19.66 9.46
CA ASP A 311 -18.20 19.54 10.74
C ASP A 311 -18.67 18.10 10.99
N PHE A 312 -19.20 17.84 12.19
CA PHE A 312 -19.67 16.51 12.58
C PHE A 312 -20.82 16.01 11.71
N ALA A 313 -21.69 16.90 11.21
CA ALA A 313 -22.78 16.50 10.33
C ALA A 313 -22.28 15.97 8.98
N ALA A 314 -21.24 16.59 8.40
CA ALA A 314 -20.60 16.09 7.20
C ALA A 314 -19.91 14.73 7.41
N ILE A 315 -19.34 14.51 8.59
CA ILE A 315 -18.74 13.23 8.97
C ILE A 315 -19.82 12.15 9.09
N ASP A 316 -20.91 12.45 9.80
CA ASP A 316 -22.04 11.53 9.98
C ASP A 316 -22.64 11.13 8.64
N ASP A 317 -22.90 12.09 7.75
CA ASP A 317 -23.43 11.83 6.41
C ASP A 317 -22.48 10.93 5.59
N GLU A 318 -21.18 11.24 5.58
CA GLU A 318 -20.18 10.47 4.83
C GLU A 318 -20.06 9.03 5.31
N VAL A 319 -20.07 8.81 6.63
CA VAL A 319 -19.98 7.46 7.22
C VAL A 319 -21.29 6.70 7.02
N MET A 320 -22.42 7.29 7.40
CA MET A 320 -23.72 6.60 7.42
C MET A 320 -24.24 6.25 6.03
N ARG A 321 -23.85 7.00 4.98
CA ARG A 321 -24.25 6.68 3.60
C ARG A 321 -23.52 5.46 3.01
N LYS A 322 -22.43 4.99 3.62
CA LYS A 322 -21.56 3.91 3.07
C LYS A 322 -21.37 2.74 4.03
N VAL A 323 -20.92 3.05 5.25
CA VAL A 323 -20.30 2.08 6.15
C VAL A 323 -21.28 0.98 6.57
N PRO A 324 -22.53 1.27 6.99
CA PRO A 324 -23.47 0.21 7.39
C PRO A 324 -23.69 -0.84 6.29
N ALA A 325 -24.02 -0.40 5.07
CA ALA A 325 -24.29 -1.30 3.95
C ALA A 325 -23.05 -2.11 3.53
N LEU A 326 -21.86 -1.50 3.59
CA LEU A 326 -20.62 -2.22 3.27
C LEU A 326 -20.26 -3.25 4.34
N LEU A 327 -20.45 -2.92 5.63
CA LEU A 327 -20.25 -3.86 6.73
C LEU A 327 -21.23 -5.04 6.65
N GLU A 328 -22.51 -4.79 6.35
CA GLU A 328 -23.52 -5.82 6.12
C GLU A 328 -23.13 -6.76 4.98
N SER A 329 -22.57 -6.21 3.89
CA SER A 329 -22.10 -7.01 2.74
C SER A 329 -20.85 -7.85 3.00
N GLY A 330 -20.11 -7.58 4.08
CA GLY A 330 -18.81 -8.16 4.39
C GLY A 330 -17.68 -7.71 3.45
N GLY A 331 -16.46 -8.21 3.67
CA GLY A 331 -15.32 -7.90 2.81
C GLY A 331 -14.90 -6.43 2.87
N TYR A 332 -15.07 -5.76 4.00
CA TYR A 332 -14.85 -4.32 4.14
C TYR A 332 -14.16 -3.97 5.45
N ILE A 333 -13.11 -3.14 5.38
CA ILE A 333 -12.56 -2.44 6.55
C ILE A 333 -12.75 -0.94 6.34
N PRO A 334 -13.56 -0.27 7.17
CA PRO A 334 -13.75 1.18 7.08
C PRO A 334 -12.44 1.91 7.40
N CYS A 335 -11.94 2.68 6.44
CA CYS A 335 -10.79 3.55 6.65
C CYS A 335 -10.88 4.80 5.77
N LEU A 336 -10.06 5.80 6.06
CA LEU A 336 -9.94 6.94 5.17
C LEU A 336 -9.43 6.54 3.79
N ASP A 337 -9.88 7.30 2.79
CA ASP A 337 -9.52 7.12 1.40
C ASP A 337 -8.08 7.53 1.04
N HIS A 338 -7.28 7.91 2.04
CA HIS A 338 -5.83 8.05 2.02
C HIS A 338 -5.31 8.30 3.45
N SER A 339 -4.03 8.67 3.59
CA SER A 339 -3.43 9.22 4.82
C SER A 339 -4.18 10.46 5.35
N THR A 340 -4.17 10.64 6.67
CA THR A 340 -4.88 11.70 7.40
C THR A 340 -4.17 13.06 7.31
N PRO A 341 -4.72 14.04 6.56
CA PRO A 341 -4.13 15.36 6.36
C PRO A 341 -4.34 16.33 7.55
N PRO A 342 -3.54 17.41 7.65
CA PRO A 342 -3.54 18.30 8.80
C PRO A 342 -4.77 19.21 8.92
N ASP A 343 -5.65 19.25 7.93
CA ASP A 343 -6.92 19.97 7.97
C ASP A 343 -7.98 19.26 8.84
N ILE A 344 -7.80 17.97 9.16
CA ILE A 344 -8.67 17.24 10.10
C ILE A 344 -8.25 17.53 11.54
N SER A 345 -9.17 18.11 12.33
CA SER A 345 -8.96 18.34 13.78
C SER A 345 -9.00 17.03 14.58
N LEU A 346 -8.38 17.03 15.76
CA LEU A 346 -8.43 15.91 16.69
C LEU A 346 -9.87 15.61 17.13
N ALA A 347 -10.70 16.64 17.26
CA ALA A 347 -12.11 16.50 17.61
C ALA A 347 -12.89 15.80 16.48
N ASN A 348 -12.69 16.22 15.24
CA ASN A 348 -13.31 15.60 14.06
C ASN A 348 -12.83 14.15 13.88
N TRP A 349 -11.54 13.89 14.11
CA TRP A 349 -11.01 12.52 14.06
C TRP A 349 -11.64 11.61 15.11
N ARG A 350 -11.74 12.06 16.37
CA ARG A 350 -12.40 11.30 17.44
C ARG A 350 -13.87 11.01 17.12
N HIS A 351 -14.60 12.03 16.65
CA HIS A 351 -15.99 11.89 16.23
C HIS A 351 -16.14 10.87 15.09
N TYR A 352 -15.29 10.95 14.06
CA TYR A 352 -15.24 9.97 12.98
C TYR A 352 -15.03 8.53 13.49
N VAL A 353 -14.06 8.33 14.38
CA VAL A 353 -13.78 7.01 14.98
C VAL A 353 -15.01 6.51 15.73
N ASP A 354 -15.67 7.35 16.51
CA ASP A 354 -16.86 6.96 17.28
C ASP A 354 -18.02 6.55 16.36
N VAL A 355 -18.28 7.30 15.28
CA VAL A 355 -19.38 7.03 14.32
C VAL A 355 -19.12 5.74 13.54
N VAL A 356 -17.90 5.52 13.05
CA VAL A 356 -17.53 4.27 12.35
C VAL A 356 -17.70 3.07 13.28
N ARG A 357 -17.28 3.19 14.54
CA ARG A 357 -17.36 2.10 15.51
C ARG A 357 -18.80 1.80 15.92
N ALA A 358 -19.64 2.83 16.04
CA ALA A 358 -21.07 2.66 16.28
C ALA A 358 -21.75 1.84 15.17
N CYS A 359 -21.32 1.97 13.91
CA CYS A 359 -21.81 1.14 12.80
C CYS A 359 -21.41 -0.34 12.92
N SER A 360 -20.32 -0.64 13.64
CA SER A 360 -19.77 -1.98 13.79
C SER A 360 -20.15 -2.69 15.10
N ALA A 361 -20.89 -2.00 15.97
CA ALA A 361 -21.24 -2.51 17.30
C ALA A 361 -22.23 -3.69 17.22
N PRO A 362 -22.10 -4.70 18.10
CA PRO A 362 -23.04 -5.82 18.16
C PRO A 362 -24.49 -5.32 18.34
N GLY A 363 -25.37 -5.63 17.39
CA GLY A 363 -26.78 -5.23 17.42
C GLY A 363 -27.10 -3.90 16.73
N ALA A 364 -26.12 -3.20 16.15
CA ALA A 364 -26.41 -2.25 15.07
C ALA A 364 -27.07 -3.05 13.95
N ALA A 365 -28.25 -2.64 13.49
CA ALA A 365 -29.13 -3.40 12.61
C ALA A 365 -28.33 -4.08 11.48
N ARG A 366 -28.20 -5.41 11.57
CA ARG A 366 -27.67 -6.27 10.52
C ARG A 366 -28.77 -6.64 9.56
#